data_AF-A0A1X2J1M8-F1
#
_entry.id   AF-A0A1X2J1M8-F1
#
_cell.length_a   1.000
_cell.length_b   1.000
_cell.length_c   1.000
_cell.angle_alpha   90.00
_cell.angle_beta   90.00
_cell.angle_gamma   90.00
#
_symmetry.space_group_name_H-M   'P 1'
#
loop_
_entity.id
_entity.type
_entity.pdbx_description
1 polymer ?
#
loop_
_entity_poly.entity_id
_entity_poly.type
_entity_poly.pdbx_seq_one_letter_code
_entity_poly.pdbx_strand_id
1 'polypeptide(L)'
;MIVFTGKTERRPLPTLKHVSHPQPFFFPRKQEIYSLSWNQSDLSKFMIAAAQYGGPIAMIRDDKKVLLLQKQQPIKPTIYMHTASGKLIDQIQVQDKTMVAD
;
A
#
# COMPACT_ATOMS: atom_id res chain seq x y z
N MET A 1 37.07 -23.29 -54.54
CA MET A 1 35.93 -23.23 -53.59
C MET A 1 36.04 -24.44 -52.69
N ILE A 2 36.50 -24.28 -51.45
CA ILE A 2 36.78 -25.39 -50.52
C ILE A 2 35.61 -25.47 -49.53
N VAL A 3 34.92 -26.61 -49.52
CA VAL A 3 33.81 -26.91 -48.62
C VAL A 3 34.36 -27.69 -47.43
N PHE A 4 34.19 -27.15 -46.22
CA PHE A 4 34.50 -27.87 -44.98
C PHE A 4 33.20 -28.49 -44.42
N THR A 5 33.18 -29.81 -44.29
CA THR A 5 32.13 -30.56 -43.59
C THR A 5 32.55 -30.64 -42.12
N GLY A 6 31.76 -30.06 -41.21
CA GLY A 6 32.00 -30.12 -39.77
C GLY A 6 30.86 -30.88 -39.09
N LYS A 7 31.13 -32.12 -38.65
CA LYS A 7 30.18 -32.95 -37.89
C LYS A 7 30.28 -32.54 -36.41
N THR A 8 29.30 -31.80 -35.90
CA THR A 8 29.24 -31.39 -34.48
C THR A 8 28.87 -32.59 -33.60
N GLU A 9 29.85 -33.09 -32.84
CA GLU A 9 29.67 -34.13 -31.83
C GLU A 9 28.94 -33.55 -30.60
N ARG A 10 27.71 -34.01 -30.34
CA ARG A 10 26.95 -33.64 -29.15
C ARG A 10 27.45 -34.46 -27.96
N ARG A 11 28.16 -33.82 -27.03
CA ARG A 11 28.51 -34.42 -25.73
C ARG A 11 27.22 -34.75 -24.96
N PRO A 12 27.08 -35.93 -24.34
CA PRO A 12 25.89 -36.24 -23.54
C PRO A 12 25.85 -35.38 -22.28
N LEU A 13 24.66 -34.85 -21.97
CA LEU A 13 24.39 -34.09 -20.74
C LEU A 13 24.57 -34.99 -19.51
N PRO A 14 25.13 -34.49 -18.41
CA PRO A 14 25.21 -35.24 -17.16
C PRO A 14 23.81 -35.47 -16.61
N THR A 15 23.37 -36.74 -16.54
CA THR A 15 22.12 -37.12 -15.89
C THR A 15 22.21 -36.88 -14.38
N LEU A 16 21.43 -35.93 -13.88
CA LEU A 16 21.23 -35.69 -12.45
C LEU A 16 20.60 -36.94 -11.81
N LYS A 17 21.36 -37.63 -10.96
CA LYS A 17 20.82 -38.69 -10.10
C LYS A 17 20.00 -38.03 -9.00
N HIS A 18 18.72 -38.40 -8.90
CA HIS A 18 17.82 -37.92 -7.87
C HIS A 18 18.27 -38.46 -6.50
N VAL A 19 18.96 -37.64 -5.71
CA VAL A 19 19.23 -37.90 -4.30
C VAL A 19 18.05 -37.34 -3.51
N SER A 20 17.19 -38.21 -3.01
CA SER A 20 16.08 -37.83 -2.12
C SER A 20 16.63 -37.45 -0.74
N HIS A 21 17.08 -36.20 -0.61
CA HIS A 21 17.28 -35.57 0.69
C HIS A 21 15.91 -35.12 1.21
N PRO A 22 15.46 -35.54 2.41
CA PRO A 22 14.20 -35.04 2.97
C PRO A 22 14.35 -33.54 3.19
N GLN A 23 13.65 -32.74 2.38
CA GLN A 23 13.65 -31.30 2.52
C GLN A 23 12.88 -30.95 3.80
N PRO A 24 13.45 -30.16 4.72
CA PRO A 24 12.67 -29.64 5.83
C PRO A 24 11.50 -28.85 5.24
N PHE A 25 10.29 -29.14 5.71
CA PHE A 25 9.05 -28.48 5.28
C PHE A 25 9.25 -26.97 5.24
N PHE A 26 9.33 -26.41 4.03
CA PHE A 26 9.48 -24.97 3.83
C PHE A 26 8.12 -24.32 4.09
N PHE A 27 7.95 -23.81 5.31
CA PHE A 27 6.82 -22.95 5.65
C PHE A 27 7.21 -21.50 5.38
N PRO A 28 6.69 -20.85 4.32
CA PRO A 28 6.88 -19.42 4.16
C PRO A 28 6.19 -18.72 5.34
N ARG A 29 6.99 -18.11 6.23
CA ARG A 29 6.46 -17.25 7.31
C ARG A 29 6.07 -15.92 6.69
N LYS A 30 4.83 -15.48 6.94
CA LYS A 30 4.38 -14.12 6.60
C LYS A 30 5.21 -13.13 7.44
N GLN A 31 6.16 -12.45 6.79
CA GLN A 31 6.94 -11.39 7.42
C GLN A 31 6.23 -10.06 7.21
N GLU A 32 5.97 -9.34 8.30
CA GLU A 32 5.49 -7.96 8.23
C GLU A 32 6.66 -7.06 7.83
N ILE A 33 6.55 -6.41 6.66
CA ILE A 33 7.57 -5.53 6.11
C ILE A 33 7.36 -4.05 6.50
N TYR A 34 6.19 -3.71 7.06
CA TYR A 34 5.89 -2.40 7.64
C TYR A 34 4.72 -2.53 8.62
N SER A 35 4.77 -1.76 9.71
CA SER A 35 3.67 -1.68 10.66
C SER A 35 2.66 -0.62 10.25
N LEU A 36 1.41 -1.05 10.16
CA LEU A 36 0.27 -0.18 9.93
C LEU A 36 -0.09 0.54 11.23
N SER A 37 0.02 1.86 11.23
CA SER A 37 -0.32 2.72 12.37
C SER A 37 -1.73 3.30 12.26
N TRP A 38 -2.62 2.63 11.53
CA TRP A 38 -4.03 2.99 11.47
C TRP A 38 -4.66 2.71 12.84
N ASN A 39 -4.79 3.76 13.65
CA ASN A 39 -5.62 3.70 14.85
C ASN A 39 -7.06 3.36 14.42
N GLN A 40 -7.80 2.59 15.23
CA GLN A 40 -9.21 2.16 14.98
C GLN A 40 -10.20 3.35 14.95
N SER A 41 -9.97 4.28 14.04
CA SER A 41 -10.92 5.33 13.69
C SER A 41 -11.91 4.73 12.69
N ASP A 42 -13.20 4.86 12.99
CA ASP A 42 -14.26 4.43 12.10
C ASP A 42 -14.24 5.28 10.83
N LEU A 43 -13.63 4.73 9.77
CA LEU A 43 -13.47 5.38 8.46
C LEU A 43 -14.81 5.71 7.79
N SER A 44 -15.91 5.06 8.20
CA SER A 44 -17.25 5.30 7.64
C SER A 44 -17.71 6.75 7.84
N LYS A 45 -17.17 7.41 8.86
CA LYS A 45 -17.46 8.80 9.26
C LYS A 45 -16.62 9.84 8.51
N PHE A 46 -15.70 9.41 7.64
CA PHE A 46 -14.78 10.28 6.93
C PHE A 46 -14.99 10.21 5.42
N MET A 47 -14.72 11.32 4.74
CA MET A 47 -14.42 11.34 3.31
C MET A 47 -12.91 11.20 3.14
N ILE A 48 -12.48 10.37 2.19
CA ILE A 48 -11.09 9.99 2.01
C ILE A 48 -10.68 10.24 0.55
N ALA A 49 -9.50 10.82 0.35
CA ALA A 49 -8.85 10.95 -0.93
C ALA A 49 -7.41 10.43 -0.81
N ALA A 50 -6.93 9.68 -1.79
CA ALA A 50 -5.58 9.13 -1.79
C ALA A 50 -4.82 9.57 -3.05
N ALA A 51 -3.55 9.88 -2.89
CA ALA A 51 -2.66 10.08 -4.03
C ALA A 51 -2.31 8.75 -4.70
N GLN A 52 -1.98 8.81 -5.99
CA GLN A 52 -1.51 7.67 -6.77
C GLN A 52 -0.22 7.04 -6.20
N TYR A 53 0.04 5.78 -6.55
CA TYR A 53 1.27 5.03 -6.22
C TYR A 53 1.59 4.89 -4.72
N GLY A 54 0.57 4.85 -3.87
CA GLY A 54 0.79 4.75 -2.42
C GLY A 54 1.30 6.04 -1.78
N GLY A 55 1.01 7.18 -2.42
CA GLY A 55 1.22 8.49 -1.83
C GLY A 55 0.31 8.77 -0.62
N PRO A 56 0.31 10.01 -0.11
CA PRO A 56 -0.46 10.38 1.07
C PRO A 56 -1.97 10.18 0.90
N ILE A 57 -2.64 9.94 2.03
CA ILE A 57 -4.09 9.78 2.16
C ILE A 57 -4.61 10.96 2.98
N ALA A 58 -5.47 11.77 2.38
CA ALA A 58 -6.18 12.84 3.07
C ALA A 58 -7.55 12.34 3.57
N MET A 59 -7.90 12.72 4.79
CA MET A 59 -9.18 12.42 5.42
C MET A 59 -9.82 13.68 5.97
N ILE A 60 -11.13 13.83 5.81
CA ILE A 60 -11.94 14.90 6.42
C ILE A 60 -13.21 14.30 6.99
N ARG A 61 -13.69 14.80 8.12
CA ARG A 61 -14.93 14.31 8.74
C ARG A 61 -16.11 14.59 7.81
N ASP A 62 -16.95 13.58 7.59
CA ASP A 62 -18.21 13.75 6.88
C ASP A 62 -19.30 14.16 7.86
N ASP A 63 -19.49 15.47 8.02
CA ASP A 63 -20.45 16.00 8.98
C ASP A 63 -21.89 15.56 8.65
N LYS A 64 -22.21 15.24 7.39
CA LYS A 64 -23.55 14.75 7.00
C LYS A 64 -23.89 13.41 7.65
N LYS A 65 -22.89 12.55 7.84
CA LYS A 65 -23.05 11.22 8.46
C LYS A 65 -23.04 11.26 9.99
N VAL A 66 -22.55 12.35 10.57
CA VAL A 66 -22.41 12.54 12.01
C VAL A 66 -23.68 13.13 12.64
N LEU A 67 -24.50 13.84 11.85
CA LEU A 67 -25.73 14.52 12.28
C LEU A 67 -26.81 13.62 12.90
N LEU A 68 -26.68 12.30 12.83
CA LEU A 68 -27.58 11.35 13.51
C LEU A 68 -27.38 11.33 15.05
N LEU A 69 -26.25 11.86 15.55
CA LEU A 69 -25.93 11.91 16.98
C LEU A 69 -25.86 13.37 17.46
N GLN A 70 -27.03 13.92 17.83
CA GLN A 70 -27.25 15.08 18.71
C GLN A 70 -26.35 16.33 18.54
N LYS A 71 -26.93 17.42 18.02
CA LYS A 71 -26.57 18.85 18.28
C LYS A 71 -25.11 19.14 18.67
N GLN A 72 -24.13 18.65 17.91
CA GLN A 72 -22.74 19.08 18.09
C GLN A 72 -22.60 20.47 17.45
N GLN A 73 -21.89 21.38 18.12
CA GLN A 73 -21.54 22.68 17.54
C GLN A 73 -20.82 22.48 16.21
N PRO A 74 -20.97 23.40 15.24
CA PRO A 74 -20.22 23.32 13.98
C PRO A 74 -18.72 23.30 14.28
N ILE A 75 -18.12 22.12 14.16
CA ILE A 75 -16.67 21.94 14.27
C ILE A 75 -16.07 22.46 12.97
N LYS A 76 -14.99 23.23 13.09
CA LYS A 76 -14.22 23.66 11.93
C LYS A 76 -13.70 22.42 11.19
N PRO A 77 -13.90 22.32 9.86
CA PRO A 77 -13.46 21.17 9.11
C PRO A 77 -11.94 21.03 9.19
N THR A 78 -11.48 19.86 9.59
CA THR A 78 -10.05 19.52 9.66
C THR A 78 -9.72 18.46 8.62
N ILE A 79 -8.71 18.72 7.80
CA ILE A 79 -8.10 17.74 6.89
C ILE A 79 -6.92 17.10 7.61
N TYR A 80 -6.92 15.78 7.70
CA TYR A 80 -5.82 14.97 8.21
C TYR A 80 -5.10 14.32 7.05
N MET A 81 -3.79 14.54 6.92
CA MET A 81 -2.99 13.90 5.89
C MET A 81 -2.14 12.81 6.52
N HIS A 82 -2.29 11.58 6.04
CA HIS A 82 -1.59 10.39 6.52
C HIS A 82 -0.70 9.81 5.42
N THR A 83 0.33 9.10 5.81
CA THR A 83 1.05 8.18 4.91
C THR A 83 0.16 6.99 4.55
N ALA A 84 0.54 6.21 3.53
CA ALA A 84 -0.11 4.93 3.21
C ALA A 84 -0.13 3.94 4.39
N SER A 85 0.85 4.02 5.30
CA SER A 85 0.92 3.19 6.51
C SER A 85 0.06 3.72 7.67
N GLY A 86 -0.61 4.86 7.52
CA GLY A 86 -1.50 5.45 8.53
C GLY A 86 -0.85 6.46 9.47
N LYS A 87 0.45 6.76 9.31
CA LYS A 87 1.14 7.77 10.14
C LYS A 87 0.65 9.17 9.75
N LEU A 88 0.19 9.95 10.72
CA LEU A 88 -0.18 11.36 10.50
C LEU A 88 1.06 12.15 10.07
N ILE A 89 0.95 12.81 8.92
CA ILE A 89 1.97 13.70 8.35
C ILE A 89 1.65 15.14 8.77
N ASP A 90 0.39 15.56 8.57
CA ASP A 90 -0.03 16.93 8.78
C ASP A 90 -1.54 17.05 9.06
N GLN A 91 -1.95 18.18 9.63
CA GLN A 91 -3.32 18.52 9.95
C GLN A 91 -3.64 19.98 9.58
N ILE A 92 -4.56 20.16 8.63
CA ILE A 92 -4.95 21.47 8.13
C ILE A 92 -6.35 21.81 8.61
N GLN A 93 -6.48 22.91 9.35
CA GLN A 93 -7.78 23.47 9.73
C GLN A 93 -8.29 24.36 8.60
N VAL A 94 -9.39 23.98 7.98
CA VAL A 94 -10.01 24.77 6.91
C VAL A 94 -10.72 25.96 7.53
N GLN A 95 -10.35 27.17 7.13
CA GLN A 95 -11.08 28.38 7.47
C GLN A 95 -12.26 28.57 6.51
N ASP A 96 -13.30 29.26 7.01
CA ASP A 96 -14.52 29.50 6.25
C ASP A 96 -14.22 30.26 4.95
N LYS A 97 -14.41 29.55 3.84
CA LYS A 97 -14.66 30.07 2.48
C LYS A 97 -13.59 30.98 1.87
N THR A 98 -12.40 30.47 1.60
CA THR A 98 -11.71 30.84 0.34
C THR A 98 -10.75 29.74 -0.09
N MET A 99 -11.03 29.11 -1.22
CA MET A 99 -9.98 28.42 -1.97
C MET A 99 -9.22 29.52 -2.71
N VAL A 100 -8.11 29.99 -2.14
CA VAL A 100 -7.17 30.81 -2.89
C VAL A 100 -6.35 29.85 -3.73
N ALA A 101 -6.69 29.77 -5.02
CA ALA A 101 -5.80 29.20 -6.02
C ALA A 101 -4.80 30.30 -6.41
N ASP A 102 -3.51 30.02 -6.25
CA ASP A 102 -2.43 30.76 -6.94
C ASP A 102 -2.38 30.37 -8.42
#